data_AF-A0A429MP12-F1
#
_entry.id   AF-A0A429MP12-F1
#
_cell.length_a   1.000
_cell.length_b   1.000
_cell.length_c   1.000
_cell.angle_alpha   90.00
_cell.angle_beta   90.00
_cell.angle_gamma   90.00
#
_symmetry.space_group_name_H-M   'P 1'
#
loop_
_entity.id
_entity.type
_entity.pdbx_description
1 polymer ?
#
loop_
_entity_poly.entity_id
_entity_poly.type
_entity_poly.pdbx_seq_one_letter_code
_entity_poly.pdbx_strand_id
1 'polypeptide(L)'
;VGQNAIGLALNTHSASCVYSHENQMNSVRDWVCYAAPITDANTGQFYGIMNLSTKYQKHNSLGILAVERCADIVKQAIQLHQKNILYIKALGTPKVQYNQHGLTLTQRQIEILCILALCPEGINLEELHYALYGDRPVSTTTLKAELSQLRNLIPDVIESRPYRLNCEIQCDFLMAEQALNLGFTATTLTLYRGSFLAKSESPFLCAWRDCFDARLSHVIYQIDDVDQLLRVVSRVPDRVDAVERLLELLPEETPYRAKLLKLLE
;
A
#
# COMPACT_ATOMS: atom_id res chain seq x y z
N VAL A 1 -5.81 7.26 -25.55
CA VAL A 1 -5.07 8.44 -25.03
C VAL A 1 -3.62 8.25 -25.41
N GLY A 2 -3.01 9.23 -26.08
CA GLY A 2 -1.62 9.13 -26.57
C GLY A 2 -0.57 9.25 -25.45
N GLN A 3 0.68 9.46 -25.84
CA GLN A 3 1.76 9.81 -24.92
C GLN A 3 1.36 11.10 -24.18
N ASN A 4 1.35 11.06 -22.85
CA ASN A 4 1.01 12.22 -22.03
C ASN A 4 2.05 12.40 -20.93
N ALA A 5 2.32 13.66 -20.55
CA ALA A 5 3.39 14.01 -19.62
C ALA A 5 3.22 13.33 -18.25
N ILE A 6 1.97 13.18 -17.78
CA ILE A 6 1.67 12.55 -16.50
C ILE A 6 2.10 11.07 -16.52
N GLY A 7 1.68 10.32 -17.55
CA GLY A 7 2.01 8.92 -17.71
C GLY A 7 3.50 8.69 -17.96
N LEU A 8 4.15 9.59 -18.71
CA LEU A 8 5.60 9.51 -18.92
C LEU A 8 6.35 9.74 -17.61
N ALA A 9 6.02 10.79 -16.85
CA ALA A 9 6.63 11.07 -15.56
C ALA A 9 6.35 9.98 -14.52
N LEU A 10 5.17 9.36 -14.55
CA LEU A 10 4.83 8.22 -13.70
C LEU A 10 5.70 6.99 -14.00
N ASN A 11 5.97 6.72 -15.28
CA ASN A 11 6.75 5.56 -15.70
C ASN A 11 8.27 5.75 -15.58
N THR A 12 8.79 6.96 -15.86
CA THR A 12 10.23 7.23 -15.81
C THR A 12 10.70 7.72 -14.45
N HIS A 13 9.78 8.08 -13.55
CA HIS A 13 10.08 8.76 -12.29
C HIS A 13 10.95 10.01 -12.47
N SER A 14 10.79 10.71 -13.60
CA SER A 14 11.51 11.94 -13.94
C SER A 14 10.55 13.01 -14.46
N ALA A 15 10.96 14.27 -14.42
CA ALA A 15 10.20 15.31 -15.08
C ALA A 15 10.09 15.04 -16.58
N SER A 16 8.95 15.44 -17.17
CA SER A 16 8.70 15.28 -18.59
C SER A 16 7.93 16.46 -19.16
N CYS A 17 8.12 16.68 -20.46
CA CYS A 17 7.38 17.65 -21.24
C CYS A 17 6.83 16.92 -22.46
N VAL A 18 5.52 16.98 -22.67
CA VAL A 18 4.87 16.35 -23.81
C VAL A 18 4.07 17.39 -24.57
N TYR A 19 4.28 17.39 -25.89
CA TYR A 19 3.58 18.25 -26.83
C TYR A 19 2.31 17.55 -27.27
N SER A 20 1.21 18.29 -27.25
CA SER A 20 -0.10 17.74 -27.64
C SER A 20 -0.27 17.43 -29.13
N HIS A 21 0.72 17.71 -29.99
CA HIS A 21 0.74 17.16 -31.36
C HIS A 21 0.87 15.63 -31.37
N GLU A 22 1.26 15.02 -30.24
CA GLU A 22 1.28 13.58 -30.00
C GLU A 22 -0.04 13.04 -29.41
N ASN A 23 -1.00 13.91 -29.10
CA ASN A 23 -2.33 13.53 -28.60
C ASN A 23 -3.33 13.38 -29.75
N GLN A 24 -4.07 12.27 -29.77
CA GLN A 24 -5.08 11.98 -30.80
C GLN A 24 -6.35 12.85 -30.72
N MET A 25 -6.44 13.78 -29.75
CA MET A 25 -7.63 14.62 -29.50
C MET A 25 -7.44 16.05 -30.02
N ASN A 26 -8.32 16.48 -30.94
CA ASN A 26 -8.24 17.80 -31.59
C ASN A 26 -8.38 18.98 -30.61
N SER A 27 -9.13 18.83 -29.52
CA SER A 27 -9.41 19.88 -28.55
C SER A 27 -8.20 20.32 -27.71
N VAL A 28 -7.12 19.53 -27.70
CA VAL A 28 -5.94 19.78 -26.89
C VAL A 28 -4.65 20.00 -27.69
N ARG A 29 -4.71 20.01 -29.04
CA ARG A 29 -3.52 20.06 -29.94
C ARG A 29 -2.60 21.28 -29.79
N ASP A 30 -3.07 22.34 -29.15
CA ASP A 30 -2.30 23.56 -28.90
C ASP A 30 -1.78 23.64 -27.46
N TRP A 31 -1.83 22.55 -26.70
CA TRP A 31 -1.34 22.51 -25.31
C TRP A 31 0.06 21.90 -25.19
N VAL A 32 0.77 22.32 -24.15
CA VAL A 32 2.00 21.68 -23.68
C VAL A 32 1.80 21.37 -22.21
N CYS A 33 2.13 20.15 -21.82
CA CYS A 33 2.08 19.71 -20.44
C CYS A 33 3.49 19.42 -19.93
N TYR A 34 3.80 19.97 -18.75
CA TYR A 34 4.98 19.64 -17.97
C TYR A 34 4.52 18.86 -16.76
N ALA A 35 5.16 17.73 -16.48
CA ALA A 35 4.83 16.89 -15.35
C ALA A 35 6.09 16.53 -14.58
N ALA A 36 6.03 16.55 -13.25
CA ALA A 36 7.11 16.08 -12.38
C ALA A 36 6.54 15.21 -11.25
N PRO A 37 7.25 14.13 -10.87
CA PRO A 37 6.82 13.29 -9.76
C PRO A 37 7.03 13.97 -8.42
N ILE A 38 6.10 13.76 -7.50
CA ILE A 38 6.22 14.17 -6.09
C ILE A 38 6.63 12.91 -5.32
N THR A 39 7.93 12.76 -5.07
CA THR A 39 8.51 11.61 -4.36
C THR A 39 9.26 12.03 -3.11
N ASP A 40 9.09 11.26 -2.04
CA ASP A 40 9.90 11.38 -0.85
C ASP A 40 11.32 10.88 -1.14
N ALA A 41 12.34 11.72 -0.91
CA ALA A 41 13.73 11.33 -1.17
C ALA A 41 14.28 10.38 -0.09
N ASN A 42 13.72 10.40 1.12
CA ASN A 42 14.18 9.58 2.24
C ASN A 42 13.56 8.19 2.20
N THR A 43 12.27 8.11 1.85
CA THR A 43 11.51 6.84 1.88
C THR A 43 11.29 6.22 0.50
N GLY A 44 11.48 6.98 -0.58
CA GLY A 44 11.12 6.57 -1.94
C GLY A 44 9.60 6.53 -2.18
N GLN A 45 8.79 6.98 -1.21
CA GLN A 45 7.33 7.00 -1.33
C GLN A 45 6.88 7.96 -2.44
N PHE A 46 6.00 7.49 -3.30
CA PHE A 46 5.39 8.30 -4.37
C PHE A 46 4.05 8.89 -3.89
N TYR A 47 3.91 10.22 -3.98
CA TYR A 47 2.69 10.93 -3.57
C TYR A 47 1.80 11.33 -4.75
N GLY A 48 2.35 11.42 -5.96
CA GLY A 48 1.59 11.81 -7.15
C GLY A 48 2.43 12.51 -8.21
N ILE A 49 1.76 13.09 -9.20
CA ILE A 49 2.37 13.90 -10.26
C ILE A 49 1.88 15.34 -10.14
N MET A 50 2.80 16.30 -10.09
CA MET A 50 2.52 17.70 -10.34
C MET A 50 2.46 17.93 -11.86
N ASN A 51 1.36 18.50 -12.36
CA ASN A 51 1.22 18.81 -13.79
C ASN A 51 0.86 20.28 -13.99
N LEU A 52 1.65 20.96 -14.83
CA LEU A 52 1.36 22.31 -15.31
C LEU A 52 1.09 22.25 -16.80
N SER A 53 0.00 22.87 -17.23
CA SER A 53 -0.41 22.88 -18.63
C SER A 53 -0.54 24.32 -19.13
N THR A 54 -0.03 24.58 -20.34
CA THR A 54 -0.10 25.89 -20.98
C THR A 54 -0.35 25.75 -22.48
N LYS A 55 -0.60 26.87 -23.16
CA LYS A 55 -0.68 26.90 -24.62
C LYS A 55 0.71 26.90 -25.23
N TYR A 56 0.85 26.28 -26.40
CA TYR A 56 2.11 26.13 -27.13
C TYR A 56 2.85 27.47 -27.33
N GLN A 57 2.11 28.55 -27.61
CA GLN A 57 2.67 29.90 -27.76
C GLN A 57 3.37 30.43 -26.49
N LYS A 58 3.08 29.85 -25.33
CA LYS A 58 3.67 30.19 -24.02
C LYS A 58 4.66 29.12 -23.55
N HIS A 59 5.00 28.15 -24.38
CA HIS A 59 6.01 27.13 -24.06
C HIS A 59 7.41 27.75 -23.98
N ASN A 60 8.19 27.31 -23.00
CA ASN A 60 9.62 27.56 -22.91
C ASN A 60 10.25 26.54 -21.94
N SER A 61 11.59 26.48 -21.94
CA SER A 61 12.35 25.54 -21.09
C SER A 61 12.17 25.75 -19.58
N LEU A 62 11.68 26.92 -19.14
CA LEU A 62 11.39 27.17 -17.73
C LEU A 62 10.17 26.39 -17.25
N GLY A 63 9.32 25.87 -18.15
CA GLY A 63 8.15 25.08 -17.77
C GLY A 63 8.50 23.80 -17.01
N ILE A 64 9.60 23.13 -17.40
CA ILE A 64 10.12 21.96 -16.67
C ILE A 64 10.61 22.38 -15.28
N LEU A 65 11.44 23.42 -15.20
CA LEU A 65 11.96 23.94 -13.93
C LEU A 65 10.83 24.39 -12.99
N ALA A 66 9.78 24.99 -13.55
CA ALA A 66 8.61 25.43 -12.79
C ALA A 66 7.84 24.24 -12.22
N VAL A 67 7.55 23.20 -13.02
CA VAL A 67 6.83 22.03 -12.52
C VAL A 67 7.65 21.26 -11.48
N GLU A 68 8.97 21.15 -11.66
CA GLU A 68 9.89 20.57 -10.67
C GLU A 68 9.87 21.37 -9.37
N ARG A 69 9.97 22.70 -9.46
CA ARG A 69 9.93 23.57 -8.28
C ARG A 69 8.59 23.49 -7.55
N CYS A 70 7.48 23.42 -8.28
CA CYS A 70 6.15 23.20 -7.69
C CYS A 70 6.05 21.84 -7.00
N ALA A 71 6.58 20.77 -7.62
CA ALA A 71 6.65 19.44 -7.00
C ALA A 71 7.47 19.47 -5.70
N ASP A 72 8.60 20.16 -5.70
CA ASP A 72 9.45 20.34 -4.51
C ASP A 72 8.73 21.10 -3.38
N ILE A 73 7.99 22.16 -3.70
CA ILE A 73 7.22 22.93 -2.70
C ILE A 73 6.14 22.03 -2.09
N VAL A 74 5.40 21.28 -2.91
CA VAL A 74 4.38 20.36 -2.40
C VAL A 74 5.01 19.26 -1.56
N LYS A 75 6.16 18.71 -1.98
CA LYS A 75 6.93 17.75 -1.20
C LYS A 75 7.32 18.29 0.17
N GLN A 76 7.86 19.51 0.23
CA GLN A 76 8.21 20.17 1.51
C GLN A 76 6.99 20.40 2.38
N ALA A 77 5.87 20.85 1.79
CA ALA A 77 4.62 21.03 2.51
C ALA A 77 4.10 19.70 3.09
N ILE A 78 4.14 18.62 2.31
CA ILE A 78 3.80 17.27 2.78
C ILE A 78 4.69 16.91 3.97
N GLN A 79 6.02 17.03 3.85
CA GLN A 79 6.95 16.71 4.95
C GLN A 79 6.68 17.53 6.22
N LEU A 80 6.31 18.80 6.08
CA LEU A 80 5.97 19.65 7.23
C LEU A 80 4.67 19.23 7.93
N HIS A 81 3.71 18.69 7.17
CA HIS A 81 2.41 18.24 7.67
C HIS A 81 2.39 16.75 8.05
N GLN A 82 3.36 15.94 7.61
CA GLN A 82 3.55 14.56 8.05
C GLN A 82 4.17 14.48 9.45
N LYS A 83 3.54 15.16 10.40
CA LYS A 83 3.81 14.99 11.82
C LYS A 83 2.73 14.12 12.40
N ASN A 84 3.14 13.18 13.25
CA ASN A 84 2.26 12.22 13.90
C ASN A 84 1.55 11.28 12.90
N ILE A 85 2.32 10.68 11.97
CA ILE A 85 1.82 9.64 11.06
C ILE A 85 2.52 8.31 11.32
N LEU A 86 1.72 7.26 11.51
CA LEU A 86 2.15 5.87 11.63
C LEU A 86 1.85 5.10 10.34
N TYR A 87 2.90 4.64 9.67
CA TYR A 87 2.81 3.76 8.51
C TYR A 87 2.99 2.31 8.95
N ILE A 88 2.05 1.44 8.57
CA ILE A 88 2.11 0.01 8.82
C ILE A 88 1.94 -0.72 7.49
N LYS A 89 3.00 -1.41 7.05
CA LYS A 89 2.91 -2.39 5.97
C LYS A 89 2.88 -3.77 6.59
N ALA A 90 1.84 -4.54 6.33
CA ALA A 90 1.63 -5.86 6.91
C ALA A 90 1.17 -6.92 5.90
N LEU A 91 0.89 -6.55 4.65
CA LEU A 91 0.69 -7.49 3.54
C LEU A 91 2.05 -7.89 2.97
N GLY A 92 2.54 -9.09 3.32
CA GLY A 92 3.90 -9.53 3.02
C GLY A 92 4.87 -9.22 4.17
N THR A 93 6.09 -8.77 3.88
CA THR A 93 7.11 -8.52 4.92
C THR A 93 6.75 -7.29 5.75
N PRO A 94 6.49 -7.42 7.07
CA PRO A 94 6.01 -6.31 7.86
C PRO A 94 7.05 -5.20 8.03
N LYS A 95 6.63 -3.94 7.92
CA LYS A 95 7.44 -2.76 8.16
C LYS A 95 6.59 -1.68 8.83
N VAL A 96 7.13 -1.07 9.88
CA VAL A 96 6.48 0.03 10.59
C VAL A 96 7.38 1.25 10.56
N GLN A 97 6.79 2.40 10.26
CA GLN A 97 7.50 3.69 10.30
C GLN A 97 6.66 4.73 11.03
N TYR A 98 7.28 5.55 11.86
CA TYR A 98 6.64 6.67 12.52
C TYR A 98 7.36 7.96 12.12
N ASN A 99 6.63 8.95 11.58
CA ASN A 99 7.21 10.19 11.04
C ASN A 99 8.41 9.93 10.11
N GLN A 100 8.25 8.99 9.18
CA GLN A 100 9.28 8.55 8.21
C GLN A 100 10.46 7.77 8.80
N HIS A 101 10.55 7.59 10.12
CA HIS A 101 11.59 6.79 10.76
C HIS A 101 11.14 5.33 10.91
N GLY A 102 11.92 4.40 10.36
CA GLY A 102 11.67 2.97 10.53
C GLY A 102 11.81 2.54 12.00
N LEU A 103 10.85 1.75 12.48
CA LEU A 103 10.86 1.19 13.82
C LEU A 103 11.28 -0.28 13.77
N THR A 104 12.25 -0.65 14.60
CA THR A 104 12.62 -2.06 14.82
C THR A 104 11.71 -2.63 15.90
N LEU A 105 10.65 -3.32 15.48
CA LEU A 105 9.63 -3.87 16.37
C LEU A 105 9.67 -5.39 16.41
N THR A 106 9.31 -5.97 17.55
CA THR A 106 9.06 -7.41 17.63
C THR A 106 7.77 -7.76 16.88
N GLN A 107 7.59 -9.03 16.51
CA GLN A 107 6.34 -9.49 15.91
C GLN A 107 5.13 -9.13 16.79
N ARG A 108 5.25 -9.30 18.11
CA ARG A 108 4.18 -8.99 19.07
C ARG A 108 3.81 -7.51 19.07
N GLN A 109 4.79 -6.63 18.95
CA GLN A 109 4.56 -5.19 18.89
C GLN A 109 3.86 -4.77 17.60
N ILE A 110 4.23 -5.39 16.47
CA ILE A 110 3.54 -5.18 15.19
C ILE A 110 2.09 -5.65 15.28
N GLU A 111 1.84 -6.82 15.88
CA GLU A 111 0.49 -7.35 16.13
C GLU A 111 -0.35 -6.39 16.97
N ILE A 112 0.21 -5.83 18.05
CA ILE A 112 -0.46 -4.80 18.88
C ILE A 112 -0.87 -3.61 18.01
N LEU A 113 0.07 -3.04 17.23
CA LEU A 113 -0.23 -1.87 16.39
C LEU A 113 -1.29 -2.17 15.32
N CYS A 114 -1.28 -3.37 14.73
CA CYS A 114 -2.29 -3.78 13.75
C CYS A 114 -3.68 -3.90 14.39
N ILE A 115 -3.79 -4.48 15.59
CA ILE A 115 -5.07 -4.55 16.31
C ILE A 115 -5.58 -3.15 16.63
N LEU A 116 -4.72 -2.26 17.14
CA LEU A 116 -5.14 -0.88 17.43
C LEU A 116 -5.56 -0.12 16.16
N ALA A 117 -4.93 -0.38 15.01
CA ALA A 117 -5.33 0.19 13.73
C ALA A 117 -6.69 -0.35 13.23
N LEU A 118 -6.99 -1.63 13.51
CA LEU A 118 -8.27 -2.28 13.19
C LEU A 118 -9.39 -1.90 14.19
N CYS A 119 -9.04 -1.33 15.35
CA CYS A 119 -9.98 -0.89 16.39
C CYS A 119 -9.83 0.63 16.65
N PRO A 120 -10.26 1.51 15.71
CA PRO A 120 -10.08 2.96 15.83
C PRO A 120 -10.80 3.59 17.03
N GLU A 121 -11.93 3.03 17.45
CA GLU A 121 -12.66 3.47 18.66
C GLU A 121 -11.92 3.13 19.97
N GLY A 122 -10.90 2.28 19.87
CA GLY A 122 -10.09 1.79 20.97
C GLY A 122 -10.56 0.44 21.52
N ILE A 123 -9.65 -0.21 22.24
CA ILE A 123 -9.82 -1.54 22.82
C ILE A 123 -9.34 -1.54 24.27
N ASN A 124 -10.07 -2.21 25.17
CA ASN A 124 -9.65 -2.27 26.57
C ASN A 124 -8.51 -3.29 26.78
N LEU A 125 -7.93 -3.33 27.97
CA LEU A 125 -6.76 -4.21 28.23
C LEU A 125 -7.08 -5.70 28.08
N GLU A 126 -8.24 -6.13 28.57
CA GLU A 126 -8.65 -7.54 28.57
C GLU A 126 -9.02 -7.99 27.16
N GLU A 127 -9.74 -7.15 26.41
CA GLU A 127 -10.05 -7.38 25.00
C GLU A 127 -8.79 -7.44 24.14
N LEU A 128 -7.84 -6.51 24.34
CA LEU A 128 -6.57 -6.51 23.60
C LEU A 128 -5.74 -7.75 23.93
N HIS A 129 -5.74 -8.18 25.19
CA HIS A 129 -5.09 -9.41 25.61
C HIS A 129 -5.71 -10.63 24.93
N TYR A 130 -7.04 -10.76 24.96
CA TYR A 130 -7.73 -11.85 24.30
C TYR A 130 -7.53 -11.83 22.77
N ALA A 131 -7.60 -10.66 22.14
CA ALA A 131 -7.37 -10.49 20.71
C ALA A 131 -5.98 -11.00 20.30
N LEU A 132 -4.96 -10.77 21.13
CA LEU A 132 -3.56 -11.14 20.90
C LEU A 132 -3.23 -12.59 21.26
N TYR A 133 -3.74 -13.08 22.38
CA TYR A 133 -3.30 -14.33 23.00
C TYR A 133 -4.37 -15.43 22.96
N GLY A 134 -5.66 -15.08 22.87
CA GLY A 134 -6.76 -16.01 23.08
C GLY A 134 -6.67 -16.61 24.49
N ASP A 135 -6.90 -17.92 24.58
CA ASP A 135 -6.85 -18.66 25.85
C ASP A 135 -5.41 -19.02 26.31
N ARG A 136 -4.39 -18.53 25.62
CA ARG A 136 -3.00 -18.81 26.01
C ARG A 136 -2.68 -18.21 27.39
N PRO A 137 -1.94 -18.93 28.25
CA PRO A 137 -1.66 -18.51 29.63
C PRO A 137 -0.55 -17.44 29.69
N VAL A 138 -0.78 -16.29 29.06
CA VAL A 138 0.13 -15.13 29.09
C VAL A 138 -0.41 -14.11 30.08
N SER A 139 0.45 -13.55 30.93
CA SER A 139 -0.01 -12.55 31.91
C SER A 139 -0.36 -11.20 31.24
N THR A 140 -1.33 -10.47 31.78
CA THR A 140 -1.61 -9.09 31.36
C THR A 140 -0.42 -8.15 31.61
N THR A 141 0.48 -8.51 32.53
CA THR A 141 1.70 -7.73 32.82
C THR A 141 2.66 -7.76 31.64
N THR A 142 2.75 -8.90 30.93
CA THR A 142 3.53 -9.02 29.69
C THR A 142 3.02 -8.07 28.62
N LEU A 143 1.70 -8.01 28.42
CA LEU A 143 1.09 -7.06 27.47
C LEU A 143 1.36 -5.60 27.87
N LYS A 144 1.22 -5.25 29.15
CA LYS A 144 1.54 -3.91 29.66
C LYS A 144 3.01 -3.54 29.41
N ALA A 145 3.93 -4.49 29.51
CA ALA A 145 5.34 -4.27 29.22
C ALA A 145 5.56 -3.95 27.73
N GLU A 146 4.95 -4.70 26.82
CA GLU A 146 5.02 -4.44 25.37
C GLU A 146 4.43 -3.06 25.01
N LEU A 147 3.28 -2.70 25.59
CA LEU A 147 2.65 -1.39 25.40
C LEU A 147 3.54 -0.25 25.95
N SER A 148 4.23 -0.48 27.06
CA SER A 148 5.19 0.47 27.63
C SER A 148 6.39 0.66 26.69
N GLN A 149 6.95 -0.42 26.15
CA GLN A 149 8.05 -0.37 25.18
C GLN A 149 7.63 0.36 23.89
N LEU A 150 6.44 0.07 23.37
CA LEU A 150 5.89 0.79 22.21
C LEU A 150 5.77 2.30 22.49
N ARG A 151 5.23 2.70 23.65
CA ARG A 151 5.12 4.13 24.01
C ARG A 151 6.47 4.85 24.09
N ASN A 152 7.54 4.15 24.43
CA ASN A 152 8.88 4.73 24.40
C ASN A 152 9.40 4.95 22.96
N LEU A 153 9.01 4.08 22.02
CA LEU A 153 9.40 4.18 20.61
C LEU A 153 8.55 5.18 19.83
N ILE A 154 7.27 5.30 20.18
CA ILE A 154 6.29 6.22 19.58
C ILE A 154 5.58 7.04 20.68
N PRO A 155 6.26 8.06 21.22
CA PRO A 155 5.71 8.90 22.30
C PRO A 155 4.39 9.55 21.90
N ASP A 156 3.45 9.60 22.84
CA ASP A 156 2.12 10.23 22.71
C ASP A 156 1.20 9.63 21.63
N VAL A 157 1.61 8.55 20.97
CA VAL A 157 0.79 7.89 19.93
C VAL A 157 -0.23 6.90 20.52
N ILE A 158 0.11 6.16 21.58
CA ILE A 158 -0.79 5.14 22.14
C ILE A 158 -1.47 5.70 23.40
N GLU A 159 -2.74 6.09 23.27
CA GLU A 159 -3.58 6.48 24.40
C GLU A 159 -3.90 5.29 25.30
N SER A 160 -4.37 5.57 26.52
CA SER A 160 -4.83 4.56 27.47
C SER A 160 -6.27 4.83 27.88
N ARG A 161 -7.03 3.75 28.12
CA ARG A 161 -8.40 3.77 28.63
C ARG A 161 -9.40 4.48 27.67
N PRO A 162 -9.74 3.88 26.52
CA PRO A 162 -9.23 2.62 25.95
C PRO A 162 -7.86 2.78 25.26
N TYR A 163 -7.18 1.67 24.95
CA TYR A 163 -5.99 1.74 24.11
C TYR A 163 -6.38 2.04 22.67
N ARG A 164 -5.84 3.12 22.11
CA ARG A 164 -6.07 3.54 20.71
C ARG A 164 -4.89 4.35 20.19
N LEU A 165 -4.77 4.43 18.88
CA LEU A 165 -3.75 5.23 18.20
C LEU A 165 -4.26 6.66 18.01
N ASN A 166 -3.54 7.64 18.56
CA ASN A 166 -3.81 9.07 18.47
C ASN A 166 -2.84 9.73 17.47
N CYS A 167 -2.90 9.27 16.23
CA CYS A 167 -2.06 9.71 15.12
C CYS A 167 -2.80 9.44 13.80
N GLU A 168 -2.34 10.04 12.71
CA GLU A 168 -2.78 9.60 11.39
C GLU A 168 -2.21 8.20 11.11
N ILE A 169 -3.05 7.28 10.65
CA ILE A 169 -2.68 5.89 10.41
C ILE A 169 -2.76 5.62 8.92
N GLN A 170 -1.68 5.12 8.35
CA GLN A 170 -1.64 4.66 6.96
C GLN A 170 -1.23 3.18 6.92
N CYS A 171 -2.18 2.33 6.56
CA CYS A 171 -2.01 0.88 6.54
C CYS A 171 -2.29 0.32 5.15
N ASP A 172 -1.38 -0.51 4.62
CA ASP A 172 -1.61 -1.18 3.34
C ASP A 172 -2.82 -2.12 3.39
N PHE A 173 -3.02 -2.82 4.51
CA PHE A 173 -4.12 -3.76 4.72
C PHE A 173 -5.49 -3.07 4.86
N LEU A 174 -5.59 -1.93 5.56
CA LEU A 174 -6.83 -1.14 5.62
C LEU A 174 -7.18 -0.56 4.24
N MET A 175 -6.17 -0.05 3.52
CA MET A 175 -6.36 0.45 2.15
C MET A 175 -6.80 -0.67 1.20
N ALA A 176 -6.23 -1.88 1.33
CA ALA A 176 -6.58 -3.03 0.52
C ALA A 176 -8.01 -3.52 0.82
N GLU A 177 -8.40 -3.55 2.09
CA GLU A 177 -9.75 -3.89 2.52
C GLU A 177 -10.78 -2.88 1.99
N GLN A 178 -10.48 -1.58 2.08
CA GLN A 178 -11.34 -0.54 1.53
C GLN A 178 -11.43 -0.65 0.00
N ALA A 179 -10.33 -0.85 -0.71
CA ALA A 179 -10.33 -1.07 -2.15
C ALA A 179 -11.16 -2.30 -2.53
N LEU A 180 -11.06 -3.38 -1.75
CA LEU A 180 -11.84 -4.60 -1.94
C LEU A 180 -13.33 -4.37 -1.67
N ASN A 181 -13.69 -3.59 -0.65
CA ASN A 181 -15.07 -3.19 -0.37
C ASN A 181 -15.70 -2.37 -1.51
N LEU A 182 -14.90 -1.54 -2.18
CA LEU A 182 -15.33 -0.68 -3.29
C LEU A 182 -15.23 -1.37 -4.67
N GLY A 183 -14.78 -2.63 -4.74
CA GLY A 183 -14.61 -3.35 -6.00
C GLY A 183 -13.43 -2.88 -6.86
N PHE A 184 -12.46 -2.17 -6.28
CA PHE A 184 -11.26 -1.70 -6.97
C PHE A 184 -10.18 -2.79 -7.08
N THR A 185 -10.48 -3.83 -7.87
CA THR A 185 -9.64 -5.03 -8.04
C THR A 185 -8.16 -4.72 -8.33
N ALA A 186 -7.89 -3.82 -9.29
CA ALA A 186 -6.51 -3.47 -9.65
C ALA A 186 -5.72 -2.85 -8.47
N THR A 187 -6.38 -2.01 -7.67
CA THR A 187 -5.78 -1.40 -6.47
C THR A 187 -5.55 -2.44 -5.39
N THR A 188 -6.54 -3.30 -5.10
CA THR A 188 -6.40 -4.39 -4.12
C THR A 188 -5.21 -5.30 -4.46
N LEU A 189 -5.09 -5.75 -5.71
CA LEU A 189 -3.98 -6.60 -6.16
C LEU A 189 -2.63 -5.87 -6.17
N THR A 190 -2.61 -4.54 -6.28
CA THR A 190 -1.38 -3.75 -6.21
C THR A 190 -0.87 -3.61 -4.77
N LEU A 191 -1.79 -3.49 -3.81
CA LEU A 191 -1.50 -3.41 -2.38
C LEU A 191 -1.16 -4.78 -1.79
N TYR A 192 -1.78 -5.85 -2.29
CA TYR A 192 -1.45 -7.22 -1.88
C TYR A 192 -0.04 -7.60 -2.35
N ARG A 193 0.88 -7.71 -1.38
CA ARG A 193 2.31 -8.04 -1.57
C ARG A 193 2.69 -9.36 -0.88
N GLY A 194 1.72 -10.02 -0.25
CA GLY A 194 1.86 -11.27 0.49
C GLY A 194 0.78 -11.36 1.56
N SER A 195 0.69 -12.52 2.21
CA SER A 195 -0.29 -12.75 3.26
C SER A 195 -0.12 -11.78 4.44
N PHE A 196 -1.24 -11.37 5.04
CA PHE A 196 -1.26 -10.46 6.19
C PHE A 196 -0.66 -11.15 7.42
N LEU A 197 0.49 -10.66 7.91
CA LEU A 197 1.18 -11.18 9.09
C LEU A 197 1.20 -12.72 9.13
N ALA A 198 1.72 -13.37 8.08
CA ALA A 198 1.62 -14.83 7.86
C ALA A 198 2.04 -15.71 9.07
N LYS A 199 2.94 -15.22 9.93
CA LYS A 199 3.44 -15.92 11.12
C LYS A 199 2.67 -15.59 12.41
N SER A 200 1.66 -14.72 12.33
CA SER A 200 0.86 -14.34 13.48
C SER A 200 -0.06 -15.47 13.88
N GLU A 201 -0.06 -15.74 15.17
CA GLU A 201 -0.93 -16.68 15.86
C GLU A 201 -2.00 -15.94 16.68
N SER A 202 -2.15 -14.62 16.47
CA SER A 202 -3.13 -13.79 17.17
C SER A 202 -4.54 -14.14 16.67
N PRO A 203 -5.47 -14.62 17.51
CA PRO A 203 -6.80 -15.04 17.06
C PRO A 203 -7.54 -13.96 16.26
N PHE A 204 -7.44 -12.70 16.70
CA PHE A 204 -8.08 -11.58 16.03
C PHE A 204 -7.49 -11.32 14.65
N LEU A 205 -6.15 -11.34 14.52
CA LEU A 205 -5.47 -11.06 13.27
C LEU A 205 -5.57 -12.22 12.28
N CYS A 206 -5.58 -13.47 12.77
CA CYS A 206 -5.88 -14.65 11.96
C CYS A 206 -7.30 -14.56 11.40
N ALA A 207 -8.30 -14.25 12.22
CA ALA A 207 -9.69 -14.11 11.76
C ALA A 207 -9.83 -13.01 10.69
N TRP A 208 -9.15 -11.87 10.88
CA TRP A 208 -9.12 -10.80 9.88
C TRP A 208 -8.45 -11.27 8.57
N ARG A 209 -7.27 -11.93 8.67
CA ARG A 209 -6.56 -12.49 7.51
C ARG A 209 -7.45 -13.44 6.73
N ASP A 210 -8.08 -14.40 7.41
CA ASP A 210 -8.87 -15.45 6.77
C ASP A 210 -10.09 -14.86 6.05
N CYS A 211 -10.73 -13.85 6.66
CA CYS A 211 -11.84 -13.11 6.04
C CYS A 211 -11.39 -12.34 4.80
N PHE A 212 -10.29 -11.59 4.91
CA PHE A 212 -9.73 -10.84 3.79
C PHE A 212 -9.32 -11.76 2.64
N ASP A 213 -8.62 -12.85 2.96
CA ASP A 213 -8.13 -13.82 1.97
C ASP A 213 -9.27 -14.53 1.25
N ALA A 214 -10.35 -14.92 1.94
CA ALA A 214 -11.52 -15.53 1.31
C ALA A 214 -12.19 -14.58 0.29
N ARG A 215 -12.31 -13.29 0.65
CA ARG A 215 -12.86 -12.27 -0.25
C ARG A 215 -11.94 -11.97 -1.42
N LEU A 216 -10.63 -11.96 -1.19
CA LEU A 216 -9.63 -11.78 -2.24
C LEU A 216 -9.67 -12.96 -3.24
N SER A 217 -9.78 -14.20 -2.76
CA SER A 217 -9.95 -15.38 -3.61
C SER A 217 -11.16 -15.25 -4.52
N HIS A 218 -12.30 -14.80 -3.98
CA HIS A 218 -13.50 -14.57 -4.79
C HIS A 218 -13.27 -13.59 -5.93
N VAL A 219 -12.53 -12.51 -5.69
CA VAL A 219 -12.16 -11.54 -6.74
C VAL A 219 -11.20 -12.15 -7.75
N ILE A 220 -10.20 -12.91 -7.30
CA ILE A 220 -9.23 -13.56 -8.18
C ILE A 220 -9.92 -14.49 -9.19
N TYR A 221 -10.88 -15.31 -8.75
CA TYR A 221 -11.61 -16.22 -9.65
C TYR A 221 -12.47 -15.50 -10.70
N GLN A 222 -12.73 -14.20 -10.55
CA GLN A 222 -13.48 -13.40 -11.53
C GLN A 222 -12.57 -12.67 -12.52
N ILE A 223 -11.25 -12.76 -12.37
CA ILE A 223 -10.31 -12.11 -13.28
C ILE A 223 -10.16 -12.95 -14.54
N ASP A 224 -10.32 -12.30 -15.69
CA ASP A 224 -10.07 -12.86 -17.02
C ASP A 224 -8.78 -12.32 -17.66
N ASP A 225 -8.18 -11.28 -17.07
CA ASP A 225 -6.92 -10.68 -17.53
C ASP A 225 -5.71 -11.52 -17.05
N VAL A 226 -5.14 -12.27 -17.99
CA VAL A 226 -3.94 -13.10 -17.79
C VAL A 226 -2.74 -12.28 -17.31
N ASP A 227 -2.54 -11.07 -17.83
CA ASP A 227 -1.40 -10.21 -17.43
C ASP A 227 -1.56 -9.70 -16.00
N GLN A 228 -2.79 -9.50 -15.55
CA GLN A 228 -3.08 -9.13 -14.17
C GLN A 228 -2.76 -10.29 -13.21
N LEU A 229 -3.16 -11.52 -13.54
CA LEU A 229 -2.87 -12.71 -12.74
C LEU A 229 -1.37 -13.03 -12.71
N LEU A 230 -0.66 -12.91 -13.85
CA LEU A 230 0.80 -13.08 -13.90
C LEU A 230 1.53 -12.09 -12.99
N ARG A 231 1.05 -10.84 -12.88
CA ARG A 231 1.60 -9.85 -11.94
C ARG A 231 1.38 -10.22 -10.47
N VAL A 232 0.30 -10.91 -10.15
CA VAL A 232 0.04 -11.42 -8.79
C VAL A 232 0.96 -12.58 -8.50
N VAL A 233 0.98 -13.60 -9.36
CA VAL A 233 1.81 -14.81 -9.18
C VAL A 233 3.30 -14.49 -9.14
N SER A 234 3.78 -13.57 -9.97
CA SER A 234 5.20 -13.15 -9.95
C SER A 234 5.61 -12.45 -8.64
N ARG A 235 4.65 -11.84 -7.94
CA ARG A 235 4.89 -11.13 -6.68
C ARG A 235 4.64 -12.00 -5.45
N VAL A 236 3.62 -12.84 -5.51
CA VAL A 236 3.19 -13.73 -4.42
C VAL A 236 2.98 -15.14 -5.01
N PRO A 237 4.07 -15.91 -5.22
CA PRO A 237 3.99 -17.23 -5.83
C PRO A 237 3.14 -18.22 -5.03
N ASP A 238 3.12 -18.06 -3.71
CA ASP A 238 2.37 -18.92 -2.78
C ASP A 238 0.84 -18.68 -2.84
N ARG A 239 0.37 -17.77 -3.71
CA ARG A 239 -1.06 -17.47 -3.84
C ARG A 239 -1.72 -18.44 -4.84
N VAL A 240 -2.04 -19.63 -4.32
CA VAL A 240 -2.54 -20.81 -5.05
C VAL A 240 -3.74 -20.53 -5.94
N ASP A 241 -4.78 -19.86 -5.43
CA ASP A 241 -5.98 -19.48 -6.18
C ASP A 241 -5.68 -18.65 -7.46
N ALA A 242 -4.66 -17.78 -7.42
CA ALA A 242 -4.21 -17.03 -8.60
C ALA A 242 -3.49 -17.93 -9.62
N VAL A 243 -2.73 -18.93 -9.15
CA VAL A 243 -2.07 -19.91 -10.01
C VAL A 243 -3.11 -20.83 -10.68
N GLU A 244 -4.09 -21.30 -9.92
CA GLU A 244 -5.22 -22.08 -10.42
C GLU A 244 -6.01 -21.32 -11.48
N ARG A 245 -6.41 -20.07 -11.17
CA ARG A 245 -7.16 -19.24 -12.12
C ARG A 245 -6.37 -18.97 -13.41
N LEU A 246 -5.06 -18.77 -13.29
CA LEU A 246 -4.20 -18.60 -14.45
C LEU A 246 -4.11 -19.87 -15.31
N LEU A 247 -4.09 -21.05 -14.69
CA LEU A 247 -4.11 -22.33 -15.41
C LEU A 247 -5.44 -22.60 -16.13
N GLU A 248 -6.57 -22.13 -15.58
CA GLU A 248 -7.89 -22.22 -16.23
C GLU A 248 -7.97 -21.37 -17.52
N LEU A 249 -7.31 -20.21 -17.53
CA LEU A 249 -7.35 -19.27 -18.66
C LEU A 249 -6.31 -19.56 -19.74
N LEU A 250 -5.18 -20.18 -19.38
CA LEU A 250 -4.09 -20.44 -20.32
C LEU A 250 -4.35 -21.70 -21.18
N PRO A 251 -4.07 -21.66 -22.50
CA PRO A 251 -4.10 -22.85 -23.34
C PRO A 251 -3.20 -23.97 -22.81
N GLU A 252 -3.58 -25.23 -23.04
CA GLU A 252 -2.84 -26.39 -22.52
C GLU A 252 -1.39 -26.47 -23.00
N GLU A 253 -1.13 -25.99 -24.20
CA GLU A 253 0.18 -26.03 -24.85
C GLU A 253 1.13 -24.89 -24.41
N THR A 254 0.72 -24.08 -23.43
CA THR A 254 1.54 -22.94 -22.99
C THR A 254 2.86 -23.42 -22.36
N PRO A 255 4.03 -22.92 -22.80
CA PRO A 255 5.34 -23.39 -22.33
C PRO A 255 5.60 -23.15 -20.83
N TYR A 256 4.80 -22.29 -20.19
CA TYR A 256 4.91 -21.97 -18.77
C TYR A 256 4.00 -22.84 -17.88
N ARG A 257 3.09 -23.66 -18.44
CA ARG A 257 2.14 -24.47 -17.66
C ARG A 257 2.83 -25.42 -16.68
N ALA A 258 3.90 -26.08 -17.10
CA ALA A 258 4.69 -26.94 -16.22
C ALA A 258 5.37 -26.18 -15.06
N LYS A 259 5.71 -24.90 -15.24
CA LYS A 259 6.26 -24.06 -14.15
C LYS A 259 5.16 -23.65 -13.16
N LEU A 260 3.96 -23.34 -13.65
CA LEU A 260 2.82 -22.99 -12.81
C LEU A 260 2.34 -24.17 -11.97
N LEU A 261 2.29 -25.38 -12.54
CA LEU A 261 1.94 -26.59 -11.78
C LEU A 261 2.90 -26.86 -10.62
N LYS A 262 4.19 -26.58 -10.78
CA LYS A 262 5.18 -26.68 -9.69
C LYS A 262 4.98 -25.68 -8.56
N LEU A 263 4.22 -24.60 -8.78
CA LEU A 263 3.87 -23.66 -7.71
C LEU A 263 2.69 -24.15 -6.87
N LEU A 264 2.01 -25.23 -7.29
CA LEU A 264 0.91 -25.87 -6.55
C LEU A 264 1.39 -27.06 -5.70
N GLU A 265 2.64 -27.49 -5.85
CA GLU A 265 3.28 -28.58 -5.08
C GLU A 265 3.90 -28.06 -3.77
#